data_AF-A0A011PQQ6-F1
#
_entry.id   AF-A0A011PQQ6-F1
#
_cell.length_a   1.000
_cell.length_b   1.000
_cell.length_c   1.000
_cell.angle_alpha   90.00
_cell.angle_beta   90.00
_cell.angle_gamma   90.00
#
_symmetry.space_group_name_H-M   'P 1'
#
loop_
_entity.id
_entity.type
_entity.pdbx_description
1 polymer ?
#
loop_
_entity_poly.entity_id
_entity_poly.type
_entity_poly.pdbx_seq_one_letter_code
_entity_poly.pdbx_strand_id
1 'polypeptide(L)' 'MLNELNALESKVSQVVALCRSLRSENERLREQLSVAERDRNSLAERMAAATARLERLAGQLPEGKS' A
#
# COMPACT_ATOMS: atom_id res chain seq x y z
N MET A 1 34.66 -1.29 34.34
CA MET A 1 33.33 -1.27 34.99
C MET A 1 32.51 -0.02 34.63
N LEU A 2 32.79 1.20 35.12
CA LEU A 2 31.95 2.38 34.80
C LEU A 2 31.89 2.70 33.29
N ASN A 3 33.02 2.59 32.58
CA ASN A 3 33.08 2.83 31.14
C ASN A 3 32.31 1.78 30.31
N GLU A 4 32.28 0.53 30.76
CA GLU A 4 31.53 -0.54 30.08
C GLU A 4 30.02 -0.35 30.28
N LEU A 5 29.62 0.11 31.47
CA LEU A 5 28.23 0.45 31.76
C LEU A 5 27.76 1.63 30.89
N ASN A 6 28.57 2.70 30.79
CA ASN A 6 28.26 3.85 29.93
C ASN A 6 28.18 3.45 28.44
N ALA A 7 29.07 2.56 27.98
CA ALA A 7 29.03 2.05 26.61
C ALA A 7 27.76 1.21 26.35
N LEU A 8 27.34 0.42 27.33
CA LEU A 8 26.10 -0.35 27.25
C LEU A 8 24.88 0.56 27.22
N GLU A 9 24.81 1.57 28.09
CA GLU A 9 23.73 2.56 28.12
C GLU A 9 23.59 3.29 26.79
N SER A 10 24.72 3.70 26.19
CA SER A 10 24.74 4.32 24.87
C SER A 10 24.18 3.39 23.79
N LYS A 11 24.59 2.12 23.78
CA LYS A 11 24.10 1.13 22.81
C LYS A 11 22.60 0.85 22.99
N VAL A 12 22.13 0.73 24.23
CA VAL A 12 20.70 0.56 24.52
C VAL A 12 19.91 1.76 24.01
N SER A 13 20.39 2.98 24.27
CA SER A 13 19.76 4.21 23.78
C SER A 13 19.69 4.26 22.25
N GLN A 14 20.76 3.85 21.56
CA GLN A 14 20.79 3.77 20.10
C GLN A 14 19.79 2.75 19.56
N VAL A 15 19.71 1.55 20.17
CA VAL A 15 18.74 0.52 19.78
C VAL A 15 17.31 0.98 20.01
N VAL A 16 17.03 1.65 21.13
CA VAL A 16 15.70 2.22 21.40
C VAL A 16 15.33 3.27 20.35
N ALA A 17 16.26 4.15 19.98
CA ALA A 17 16.03 5.16 18.94
C ALA A 17 15.76 4.50 17.58
N LEU A 18 16.56 3.49 17.20
CA LEU A 18 16.36 2.74 15.96
C LEU A 18 15.00 2.03 15.94
N CYS A 19 14.63 1.35 17.02
CA CYS A 19 13.33 0.68 17.15
C CYS A 19 12.16 1.67 17.01
N ARG A 20 12.26 2.88 17.58
CA ARG A 20 11.24 3.92 17.43
C ARG A 20 11.12 4.38 15.97
N SER A 21 12.24 4.63 15.31
CA SER A 21 12.27 5.00 13.89
C SER A 21 11.66 3.91 13.00
N LEU A 22 12.05 2.65 13.20
CA LEU A 22 11.51 1.53 12.43
C LEU A 22 10.00 1.31 12.66
N ARG A 23 9.50 1.52 13.88
CA ARG A 23 8.05 1.44 14.16
C ARG A 23 7.28 2.54 13.43
N SER A 24 7.76 3.78 13.50
CA SER A 24 7.14 4.91 12.80
C SER A 24 7.14 4.68 11.28
N GLU A 25 8.25 4.18 10.73
CA GLU A 25 8.33 3.85 9.30
C GLU A 25 7.39 2.71 8.92
N ASN A 26 7.27 1.68 9.77
CA ASN A 26 6.33 0.59 9.53
C ASN A 26 4.88 1.06 9.52
N GLU A 27 4.50 1.94 10.45
CA GLU A 27 3.16 2.56 10.48
C GLU A 27 2.90 3.35 9.20
N ARG A 28 3.86 4.17 8.77
CA ARG A 28 3.78 4.95 7.52
C ARG A 28 3.61 4.06 6.29
N LEU A 29 4.38 2.98 6.19
CA LEU A 29 4.29 2.03 5.09
C LEU A 29 2.95 1.29 5.06
N ARG A 30 2.41 0.92 6.23
CA ARG A 30 1.09 0.30 6.34
C ARG A 30 -0.02 1.24 5.88
N GLU A 31 0.07 2.52 6.23
CA GLU A 31 -0.88 3.52 5.77
C GLU A 31 -0.83 3.68 4.25
N GLN A 32 0.37 3.80 3.67
CA GLN A 32 0.55 3.88 2.22
C GLN A 32 0.03 2.66 1.48
N LEU A 33 0.28 1.46 2.03
CA LEU A 33 -0.24 0.21 1.48
C LEU A 33 -1.77 0.22 1.48
N SER A 34 -2.39 0.64 2.58
CA SER A 34 -3.86 0.71 2.67
C SER A 34 -4.45 1.66 1.63
N VAL A 35 -3.83 2.82 1.41
CA VAL A 35 -4.25 3.75 0.37
C VAL A 35 -4.11 3.13 -1.02
N ALA A 36 -2.95 2.55 -1.34
CA ALA A 36 -2.70 1.93 -2.63
C ALA A 36 -3.66 0.75 -2.93
N GLU A 37 -4.01 -0.04 -1.92
CA GLU A 37 -4.99 -1.12 -2.05
C GLU A 37 -6.40 -0.59 -2.35
N ARG A 38 -6.83 0.49 -1.69
CA ARG A 38 -8.12 1.14 -1.98
C ARG A 38 -8.15 1.68 -3.40
N ASP A 39 -7.11 2.36 -3.82
CA ASP A 39 -7.01 2.93 -5.17
C ASP A 39 -7.04 1.83 -6.23
N ARG A 40 -6.27 0.75 -6.01
CA ARG A 40 -6.27 -0.42 -6.89
C ARG A 40 -7.67 -1.01 -7.03
N ASN A 41 -8.39 -1.20 -5.92
CA ASN A 41 -9.73 -1.77 -5.94
C ASN A 41 -10.72 -0.83 -6.67
N SER A 42 -10.65 0.48 -6.42
CA SER A 42 -11.48 1.47 -7.11
C SER A 42 -11.22 1.49 -8.62
N LEU A 43 -9.95 1.40 -9.05
CA LEU A 43 -9.60 1.31 -10.46
C LEU A 43 -10.11 0.02 -11.09
N ALA A 44 -9.99 -1.12 -10.40
CA ALA A 44 -10.50 -2.40 -10.87
C ALA A 44 -12.02 -2.37 -11.07
N GLU A 45 -12.78 -1.81 -10.13
CA GLU A 45 -14.23 -1.63 -10.24
C GLU A 45 -14.60 -0.76 -11.44
N ARG A 46 -13.90 0.36 -11.63
CA ARG A 46 -14.12 1.26 -12.77
C ARG A 46 -13.84 0.58 -14.11
N MET A 47 -12.76 -0.21 -14.18
CA MET A 47 -12.43 -0.99 -15.38
C MET A 47 -13.48 -2.06 -15.67
N ALA A 48 -13.96 -2.78 -14.66
CA ALA A 48 -15.02 -3.76 -14.81
C ALA A 48 -16.31 -3.11 -15.30
N ALA A 49 -16.71 -1.97 -14.72
CA ALA A 49 -17.89 -1.23 -15.15
C ALA A 49 -17.76 -0.72 -16.60
N ALA A 50 -16.59 -0.21 -16.98
CA ALA A 50 -16.32 0.21 -18.36
C ALA A 50 -16.39 -0.97 -19.34
N THR A 51 -15.81 -2.11 -18.98
CA THR A 51 -15.84 -3.34 -19.78
C THR A 51 -17.28 -3.82 -19.99
N ALA A 52 -18.07 -3.94 -18.92
CA ALA A 52 -19.48 -4.33 -19.00
C ALA A 52 -20.33 -3.34 -19.82
N ARG A 53 -19.96 -2.05 -19.83
CA ARG A 53 -20.61 -1.05 -20.69
C ARG A 53 -20.24 -1.26 -22.16
N LEU A 54 -18.99 -1.57 -22.46
CA LEU A 54 -18.54 -1.87 -23.83
C LEU A 54 -19.17 -3.17 -24.35
N GLU A 55 -19.23 -4.22 -23.54
CA GLU A 55 -19.88 -5.48 -23.91
C GLU A 55 -21.36 -5.31 -24.20
N ARG A 56 -22.09 -4.53 -23.38
CA ARG A 56 -23.49 -4.20 -23.66
C ARG A 56 -23.66 -3.43 -24.96
N LEU A 57 -22.79 -2.46 -25.23
CA LEU A 57 -22.84 -1.70 -26.48
C LEU A 57 -22.52 -2.60 -27.68
N ALA A 58 -21.52 -3.49 -27.54
CA ALA A 58 -21.14 -4.49 -28.53
C ALA A 58 -22.30 -5.44 -28.87
N GLY A 59 -23.00 -5.95 -27.87
CA GLY A 59 -24.17 -6.82 -28.05
C GLY A 59 -25.41 -6.12 -28.62
N GLN A 60 -25.42 -4.77 -28.61
CA GLN A 60 -26.47 -3.96 -29.24
C GLN A 60 -26.13 -3.55 -30.67
N LEU A 61 -24.91 -3.79 -31.15
CA LEU A 61 -24.61 -3.61 -32.56
C LEU A 61 -25.42 -4.65 -33.35
N PRO A 62 -26.25 -4.22 -34.32
CA PRO A 62 -26.92 -5.16 -35.19
C PRO A 62 -25.86 -5.99 -35.90
N GLU A 63 -25.98 -7.32 -35.87
CA GLU A 63 -25.18 -8.19 -36.73
C GLU A 63 -25.29 -7.61 -38.14
N GLY A 64 -24.16 -7.14 -38.65
CA GLY A 64 -24.10 -6.51 -39.96
C GLY A 64 -24.71 -7.48 -40.95
N LYS A 65 -25.89 -7.14 -41.47
CA LYS A 65 -26.40 -7.73 -42.70
C LYS A 65 -25.29 -7.59 -43.75
N SER A 66 -24.68 -8.70 -44.10
CA SER A 66 -23.92 -8.89 -45.34
C SER A 66 -24.06 -10.35 -45.72
#